data_AF-A0A3S4IXN0-F1
#
_entry.id   AF-A0A3S4IXN0-F1
#
_cell.length_a   1.000
_cell.length_b   1.000
_cell.length_c   1.000
_cell.angle_alpha   90.00
_cell.angle_beta   90.00
_cell.angle_gamma   90.00
#
_symmetry.space_group_name_H-M   'P 1'
#
loop_
_entity.id
_entity.type
_entity.pdbx_description
1 polymer ?
#
loop_
_entity_poly.entity_id
_entity_poly.type
_entity_poly.pdbx_seq_one_letter_code
_entity_poly.pdbx_strand_id
1 'polypeptide(L)'
;MNINKGTVWHSYSLQCPLLTEININLKKALQSGIALSALTNGNVLHCISNGKYSRFQLNIEFGTGDSNLKVDLPEHLIATDNLLGYSINLHLNKILAQKKLLHYDDDFFKNATVIAIKPIVCKNSDATYILFPIVTIYDLGVTQIDFIDPNDYHEELDVFIRDKVGLPFTKFGSINVPLDYALNYYKLDIALSSIFMRFILRKHLRYSHSNLVNNACEFIYEDLLIGNEYVDYAKLTNTPHNLSDIARTLTAMIFFLSRRRSIKEYVFGIKESSLYGIWQGKPNIFIEQHDNQKEDASTNLKSNNKLISSLLIKNHYFYNMGKGVDYHDFRAFNDFSFFSEQATSLTVLSKGLNDRLIEIDDDEHFIALRWDSLIKANLRSLVSTFYEIQFDSIRQCNSNMQLSLIQQRMVNFDEWLRISSKKYGEIQDYTEKFLRDKDIKQQKDNLKALIKVKTDIAKLKDSDRSDKSNKMMTMIFGLLASTSLTPVLIQPLLDLFSFPIFLKKYGLDDFSDAIYFFITCALIGVLILVLRKLVR
;
A
#
# COMPACT_ATOMS: atom_id res chain seq x y z
N MET A 1 -17.33 3.61 33.91
CA MET A 1 -17.74 2.84 32.73
C MET A 1 -16.51 2.13 32.26
N ASN A 2 -16.49 0.82 32.44
CA ASN A 2 -15.31 0.01 32.24
C ASN A 2 -15.49 -0.87 31.00
N ILE A 3 -14.39 -1.02 30.27
CA ILE A 3 -14.23 -2.09 29.30
C ILE A 3 -13.68 -3.27 30.08
N ASN A 4 -14.47 -4.35 30.15
CA ASN A 4 -14.13 -5.50 30.97
C ASN A 4 -13.27 -6.51 30.21
N LYS A 5 -13.49 -6.60 28.88
CA LYS A 5 -12.69 -7.38 27.95
C LYS A 5 -12.77 -6.73 26.57
N GLY A 6 -11.68 -6.15 26.11
CA GLY A 6 -11.61 -5.53 24.79
C GLY A 6 -10.19 -5.41 24.26
N THR A 7 -10.06 -5.35 22.93
CA THR A 7 -8.76 -5.22 22.25
C THR A 7 -8.86 -4.30 21.04
N VAL A 8 -7.72 -3.85 20.53
CA VAL A 8 -7.64 -2.96 19.36
C VAL A 8 -6.58 -3.46 18.39
N TRP A 9 -6.99 -3.77 17.17
CA TRP A 9 -6.07 -4.07 16.08
C TRP A 9 -5.89 -2.87 15.18
N HIS A 10 -4.65 -2.57 14.81
CA HIS A 10 -4.35 -1.36 14.05
C HIS A 10 -4.03 -1.72 12.60
N SER A 11 -4.83 -1.22 11.67
CA SER A 11 -4.66 -1.49 10.24
C SER A 11 -4.15 -0.26 9.50
N TYR A 12 -3.21 -0.46 8.60
CA TYR A 12 -2.67 0.57 7.70
C TYR A 12 -2.81 0.11 6.27
N SER A 13 -3.42 0.94 5.41
CA SER A 13 -3.44 0.73 3.97
C SER A 13 -2.47 1.71 3.31
N LEU A 14 -1.59 1.21 2.44
CA LEU A 14 -0.54 1.97 1.78
C LEU A 14 -0.58 1.75 0.27
N GLN A 15 -0.30 2.81 -0.48
CA GLN A 15 0.08 2.71 -1.88
C GLN A 15 1.47 2.10 -2.00
N CYS A 16 1.57 1.13 -2.88
CA CYS A 16 2.82 0.48 -3.25
C CYS A 16 2.96 0.42 -4.77
N PRO A 17 4.17 0.18 -5.29
CA PRO A 17 4.38 -0.01 -6.72
C PRO A 17 3.44 -1.08 -7.29
N LEU A 18 2.80 -0.78 -8.42
CA LEU A 18 1.98 -1.73 -9.18
C LEU A 18 2.85 -2.90 -9.62
N LEU A 19 2.56 -4.09 -9.11
CA LEU A 19 3.28 -5.29 -9.49
C LEU A 19 2.69 -5.81 -10.81
N THR A 20 3.38 -5.58 -11.93
CA THR A 20 3.22 -6.39 -13.15
C THR A 20 4.25 -7.54 -13.20
N GLU A 21 4.87 -7.87 -12.06
CA GLU A 21 6.02 -8.78 -11.95
C GLU A 21 5.78 -9.78 -10.80
N ILE A 22 5.37 -10.99 -11.18
CA ILE A 22 4.89 -12.15 -10.40
C ILE A 22 5.77 -12.67 -9.25
N ASN A 23 6.80 -11.98 -8.76
CA ASN A 23 7.53 -12.48 -7.59
C ASN A 23 8.03 -11.34 -6.69
N ILE A 24 7.23 -10.96 -5.69
CA ILE A 24 7.84 -10.61 -4.38
C ILE A 24 8.83 -11.73 -4.11
N ASN A 25 10.10 -11.40 -3.90
CA ASN A 25 11.10 -12.42 -3.66
C ASN A 25 10.92 -12.92 -2.23
N LEU A 26 9.87 -13.72 -2.01
CA LEU A 26 9.47 -14.25 -0.70
C LEU A 26 10.62 -15.02 -0.06
N LYS A 27 11.43 -15.67 -0.88
CA LYS A 27 12.68 -16.29 -0.42
C LYS A 27 13.60 -15.25 0.22
N LYS A 28 13.87 -14.10 -0.43
CA LYS A 28 14.66 -13.01 0.18
C LYS A 28 13.98 -12.37 1.38
N ALA A 29 12.66 -12.16 1.34
CA ALA A 29 11.92 -11.59 2.46
C ALA A 29 12.00 -12.49 3.70
N LEU A 30 11.81 -13.80 3.54
CA LEU A 30 11.95 -14.77 4.63
C LEU A 30 13.42 -14.92 5.07
N GLN A 31 14.36 -15.07 4.13
CA GLN A 31 15.80 -15.16 4.44
C GLN A 31 16.38 -13.88 5.05
N SER A 32 15.69 -12.75 4.93
CA SER A 32 16.08 -11.51 5.60
C SER A 32 15.87 -11.57 7.10
N GLY A 33 15.16 -12.58 7.62
CA GLY A 33 14.91 -12.80 9.04
C GLY A 33 13.79 -11.95 9.64
N ILE A 34 13.16 -11.08 8.84
CA ILE A 34 12.04 -10.21 9.24
C ILE A 34 10.72 -11.01 9.32
N ALA A 35 10.48 -11.90 8.36
CA ALA A 35 9.24 -12.65 8.25
C ALA A 35 9.36 -14.07 8.84
N LEU A 36 8.28 -14.56 9.44
CA LEU A 36 8.15 -15.95 9.91
C LEU A 36 7.71 -16.87 8.76
N SER A 37 6.65 -16.46 8.07
CA SER A 37 6.01 -17.24 7.02
C SER A 37 5.30 -16.34 6.03
N ALA A 38 5.03 -16.85 4.83
CA ALA A 38 4.17 -16.21 3.85
C ALA A 38 3.26 -17.23 3.21
N LEU A 39 2.00 -16.88 3.02
CA LEU A 39 1.02 -17.69 2.32
C LEU A 39 0.61 -16.97 1.03
N THR A 40 0.77 -17.67 -0.09
CA THR A 40 0.31 -17.20 -1.39
C THR A 40 -1.01 -17.87 -1.76
N ASN A 41 -1.71 -17.30 -2.74
CA ASN A 41 -3.07 -17.74 -3.11
C ASN A 41 -3.16 -19.11 -3.78
N GLY A 42 -2.03 -19.64 -4.26
CA GLY A 42 -1.96 -21.05 -4.65
C GLY A 42 -2.02 -21.98 -3.44
N ASN A 43 -2.40 -21.50 -2.25
CA ASN A 43 -2.27 -22.19 -0.98
C ASN A 43 -0.84 -22.68 -0.73
N VAL A 44 0.17 -21.95 -1.22
CA VAL A 44 1.58 -22.31 -1.03
C VAL A 44 2.11 -21.55 0.18
N LEU A 45 2.40 -22.31 1.24
CA LEU A 45 3.07 -21.83 2.44
C LEU A 45 4.58 -21.79 2.19
N HIS A 46 5.17 -20.62 2.45
CA HIS A 46 6.60 -20.39 2.43
C HIS A 46 7.08 -20.10 3.85
N CYS A 47 8.10 -20.81 4.32
CA CYS A 47 8.68 -20.59 5.64
C CYS A 47 10.17 -20.97 5.66
N ILE A 48 10.83 -20.67 6.78
CA ILE A 48 12.15 -21.21 7.09
C ILE A 48 11.95 -22.31 8.12
N SER A 49 12.21 -23.55 7.74
CA SER A 49 12.19 -24.70 8.65
C SER A 49 13.60 -25.28 8.73
N ASN A 50 14.11 -25.48 9.95
CA ASN A 50 15.48 -25.98 10.20
C ASN A 50 16.56 -25.17 9.46
N GLY A 51 16.43 -23.84 9.44
CA GLY A 51 17.36 -22.92 8.78
C GLY A 51 17.33 -22.95 7.24
N LYS A 52 16.44 -23.72 6.62
CA LYS A 52 16.30 -23.80 5.17
C LYS A 52 14.94 -23.26 4.72
N TYR A 53 14.97 -22.59 3.58
CA TYR A 53 13.75 -22.13 2.93
C TYR A 53 12.98 -23.32 2.35
N SER A 54 11.72 -23.44 2.76
CA SER A 54 10.83 -24.53 2.36
C SER A 54 9.53 -23.99 1.77
N ARG A 55 8.91 -24.79 0.91
CA ARG A 55 7.62 -24.50 0.27
C ARG A 55 6.71 -25.71 0.44
N PHE A 56 5.49 -25.47 0.90
CA PHE A 56 4.50 -26.51 1.11
C PHE A 56 3.21 -26.13 0.40
N GLN A 57 2.74 -27.00 -0.48
CA GLN A 57 1.40 -26.89 -1.06
C GLN A 57 0.41 -27.36 0.01
N LEU A 58 -0.43 -26.45 0.51
CA LEU A 58 -1.47 -26.79 1.46
C LEU A 58 -2.71 -27.27 0.72
N ASN A 59 -3.26 -28.41 1.17
CA ASN A 59 -4.61 -28.81 0.81
C ASN A 59 -5.56 -28.13 1.79
N ILE A 60 -6.37 -27.19 1.28
CA ILE A 60 -7.31 -26.42 2.09
C ILE A 60 -8.72 -26.79 1.63
N GLU A 61 -9.44 -27.48 2.50
CA GLU A 61 -10.83 -27.89 2.27
C GLU A 61 -11.74 -27.01 3.13
N PHE A 62 -12.67 -26.31 2.47
CA PHE A 62 -13.70 -25.55 3.15
C PHE A 62 -14.91 -26.47 3.38
N GLY A 63 -15.46 -26.47 4.58
CA GLY A 63 -16.68 -27.23 4.83
C GLY A 63 -17.91 -26.51 4.30
N THR A 64 -19.08 -27.10 4.52
CA THR A 64 -20.36 -26.61 3.99
C THR A 64 -20.63 -25.17 4.44
N GLY A 65 -20.79 -24.25 3.48
CA GLY A 65 -21.04 -22.83 3.75
C GLY A 65 -19.78 -21.98 3.99
N ASP A 66 -18.59 -22.54 3.79
CA ASP A 66 -17.28 -21.87 3.99
C ASP A 66 -17.08 -21.29 5.40
N SER A 67 -17.77 -21.84 6.40
CA SER A 67 -17.71 -21.39 7.80
C SER A 67 -16.60 -22.06 8.60
N ASN A 68 -16.03 -23.14 8.08
CA ASN A 68 -14.93 -23.89 8.67
C ASN A 68 -13.93 -24.30 7.58
N LEU A 69 -12.71 -24.57 8.02
CA LEU A 69 -11.59 -24.88 7.15
C LEU A 69 -10.78 -26.03 7.75
N LYS A 70 -10.49 -27.02 6.92
CA LYS A 70 -9.61 -28.14 7.23
C LYS A 70 -8.35 -28.00 6.39
N VAL A 71 -7.19 -28.14 7.02
CA VAL A 71 -5.90 -28.04 6.36
C VAL A 71 -5.02 -29.20 6.76
N ASP A 72 -4.48 -29.90 5.77
CA ASP A 72 -3.48 -30.92 5.99
C ASP A 72 -2.11 -30.23 6.14
N LEU A 73 -1.67 -30.06 7.38
CA LEU A 73 -0.36 -29.49 7.71
C LEU A 73 0.66 -30.61 7.98
N PRO A 74 1.89 -30.53 7.44
CA PRO A 74 2.96 -31.42 7.83
C PRO A 74 3.25 -31.34 9.34
N GLU A 75 3.15 -32.45 10.07
CA GLU A 75 3.29 -32.51 11.54
C GLU A 75 4.58 -31.85 12.07
N HIS A 76 5.67 -31.98 11.32
CA HIS A 76 6.98 -31.42 11.68
C HIS A 76 7.03 -29.88 11.71
N LEU A 77 6.07 -29.19 11.07
CA LEU A 77 6.00 -27.71 11.06
C LEU A 77 5.36 -27.14 12.33
N ILE A 78 4.46 -27.89 12.96
CA ILE A 78 3.71 -27.45 14.15
C ILE A 78 4.52 -27.79 15.42
N ALA A 79 5.23 -28.92 15.43
CA ALA A 79 5.94 -29.40 16.61
C ALA A 79 7.29 -28.70 16.89
N THR A 80 7.80 -27.88 15.97
CA THR A 80 9.20 -27.36 16.03
C THR A 80 9.33 -25.90 16.45
N ASP A 81 8.32 -25.05 16.24
CA ASP A 81 8.37 -23.62 16.57
C ASP A 81 6.97 -23.04 16.82
N ASN A 82 6.69 -22.65 18.07
CA ASN A 82 5.41 -22.09 18.50
C ASN A 82 5.04 -20.80 17.72
N LEU A 83 6.02 -19.98 17.33
CA LEU A 83 5.76 -18.75 16.57
C LEU A 83 5.42 -19.04 15.11
N LEU A 84 6.05 -20.06 14.52
CA LEU A 84 5.69 -20.51 13.19
C LEU A 84 4.26 -21.04 13.17
N GLY A 85 3.89 -21.88 14.14
CA GLY A 85 2.52 -22.38 14.32
C GLY A 85 1.50 -21.24 14.45
N TYR A 86 1.78 -20.26 15.32
CA TYR A 86 0.93 -19.07 15.47
C TYR A 86 0.80 -18.28 14.16
N SER A 87 1.92 -18.10 13.43
CA SER A 87 1.90 -17.40 12.14
C SER A 87 1.02 -18.10 11.10
N ILE A 88 0.99 -19.45 11.10
CA ILE A 88 0.13 -20.24 10.23
C ILE A 88 -1.34 -20.01 10.61
N ASN A 89 -1.68 -20.05 11.90
CA ASN A 89 -3.04 -19.76 12.37
C ASN A 89 -3.52 -18.36 11.96
N LEU A 90 -2.65 -17.34 12.03
CA LEU A 90 -2.98 -16.00 11.55
C LEU A 90 -3.32 -15.99 10.04
N HIS A 91 -2.55 -16.72 9.22
CA HIS A 91 -2.84 -16.84 7.79
C HIS A 91 -4.18 -17.55 7.53
N LEU A 92 -4.43 -18.66 8.23
CA LEU A 92 -5.63 -19.46 8.04
C LEU A 92 -6.90 -18.70 8.47
N ASN A 93 -6.87 -18.03 9.61
CA ASN A 93 -7.99 -17.20 10.06
C ASN A 93 -8.30 -16.07 9.09
N LYS A 94 -7.27 -15.41 8.54
CA LYS A 94 -7.46 -14.36 7.53
C LYS A 94 -8.11 -14.89 6.26
N ILE A 95 -7.63 -16.03 5.75
CA ILE A 95 -8.21 -16.67 4.55
C ILE A 95 -9.63 -17.14 4.81
N LEU A 96 -9.88 -17.77 5.96
CA LEU A 96 -11.22 -18.22 6.35
C LEU A 96 -12.20 -17.05 6.37
N ALA A 97 -11.86 -15.94 7.03
CA ALA A 97 -12.71 -14.74 7.07
C ALA A 97 -12.94 -14.13 5.68
N GLN A 98 -11.90 -14.08 4.83
CA GLN A 98 -12.04 -13.59 3.45
C GLN A 98 -12.96 -14.48 2.61
N LYS A 99 -12.74 -15.80 2.63
CA LYS A 99 -13.55 -16.80 1.92
C LYS A 99 -14.97 -16.82 2.44
N LYS A 100 -15.15 -16.72 3.75
CA LYS A 100 -16.46 -16.68 4.39
C LYS A 100 -17.24 -15.49 3.85
N LEU A 101 -16.72 -14.28 3.96
CA LEU A 101 -17.47 -13.04 3.69
C LEU A 101 -17.60 -12.66 2.20
N LEU A 102 -16.62 -13.01 1.36
CA LEU A 102 -16.54 -12.54 -0.03
C LEU A 102 -16.54 -13.72 -1.01
N HIS A 103 -17.05 -13.51 -2.23
CA HIS A 103 -16.74 -14.42 -3.32
C HIS A 103 -15.24 -14.30 -3.65
N TYR A 104 -14.47 -15.29 -3.18
CA TYR A 104 -13.02 -15.30 -3.23
C TYR A 104 -12.45 -15.68 -4.61
N ASP A 105 -13.27 -16.25 -5.49
CA ASP A 105 -12.79 -16.88 -6.72
C ASP A 105 -12.41 -15.90 -7.86
N ASP A 106 -12.67 -14.60 -7.68
CA ASP A 106 -12.35 -13.54 -8.66
C ASP A 106 -11.09 -12.70 -8.29
N ASP A 107 -10.13 -12.74 -9.22
CA ASP A 107 -8.80 -12.12 -9.37
C ASP A 107 -8.14 -11.32 -8.23
N PHE A 108 -8.68 -10.21 -7.70
CA PHE A 108 -7.84 -9.28 -6.92
C PHE A 108 -7.49 -9.74 -5.49
N PHE A 109 -8.39 -10.42 -4.78
CA PHE A 109 -8.05 -11.10 -3.51
C PHE A 109 -7.29 -12.40 -3.79
N LYS A 110 -7.65 -13.09 -4.88
CA LYS A 110 -7.00 -14.31 -5.37
C LYS A 110 -5.54 -14.11 -5.78
N ASN A 111 -5.05 -12.88 -5.89
CA ASN A 111 -3.64 -12.61 -6.15
C ASN A 111 -2.89 -11.97 -4.96
N ALA A 112 -3.52 -11.83 -3.79
CA ALA A 112 -2.87 -11.24 -2.62
C ALA A 112 -1.77 -12.15 -2.00
N THR A 113 -0.65 -11.59 -1.56
CA THR A 113 0.34 -12.34 -0.77
C THR A 113 0.27 -11.91 0.68
N VAL A 114 0.09 -12.86 1.60
CA VAL A 114 0.05 -12.59 3.04
C VAL A 114 1.39 -13.00 3.66
N ILE A 115 2.01 -12.10 4.42
CA ILE A 115 3.31 -12.29 5.07
C ILE A 115 3.13 -12.03 6.55
N ALA A 116 3.42 -13.03 7.38
CA ALA A 116 3.45 -12.89 8.82
C ALA A 116 4.85 -12.45 9.25
N ILE A 117 4.93 -11.29 9.89
CA ILE A 117 6.18 -10.71 10.38
C ILE A 117 6.43 -11.22 11.80
N LYS A 118 7.71 -11.34 12.17
CA LYS A 118 8.08 -11.64 13.56
C LYS A 118 7.50 -10.57 14.51
N PRO A 119 7.20 -10.94 15.77
CA PRO A 119 6.60 -10.02 16.74
C PRO A 119 7.45 -8.76 16.94
N ILE A 120 6.76 -7.64 17.17
CA ILE A 120 7.37 -6.35 17.52
C ILE A 120 6.84 -5.97 18.89
N VAL A 121 7.74 -5.69 19.84
CA VAL A 121 7.35 -5.28 21.19
C VAL A 121 7.65 -3.81 21.41
N CYS A 122 6.58 -3.04 21.54
CA CYS A 122 6.62 -1.60 21.75
C CYS A 122 6.44 -1.29 23.23
N LYS A 123 7.31 -0.46 23.82
CA LYS A 123 7.22 -0.06 25.22
C LYS A 123 7.08 1.46 25.33
N ASN A 124 6.15 1.87 26.18
CA ASN A 124 6.05 3.22 26.70
C ASN A 124 6.34 3.21 28.22
N SER A 125 6.38 4.38 28.87
CA SER A 125 6.69 4.52 30.32
C SER A 125 5.92 3.53 31.20
N ASP A 126 4.66 3.26 30.87
CA ASP A 126 3.72 2.56 31.76
C ASP A 126 3.13 1.26 31.16
N ALA A 127 3.44 0.94 29.90
CA ALA A 127 2.81 -0.18 29.19
C ALA A 127 3.74 -0.85 28.16
N THR A 128 3.57 -2.16 28.01
CA THR A 128 4.24 -2.99 26.99
C THR A 128 3.19 -3.58 26.06
N TYR A 129 3.44 -3.50 24.75
CA TYR A 129 2.55 -4.01 23.70
C TYR A 129 3.31 -5.01 22.84
N ILE A 130 2.83 -6.25 22.77
CA ILE A 130 3.32 -7.25 21.82
C ILE A 130 2.41 -7.26 20.60
N LEU A 131 2.96 -6.95 19.44
CA LEU A 131 2.19 -6.83 18.20
C LEU A 131 2.69 -7.83 17.17
N PHE A 132 1.76 -8.50 16.50
CA PHE A 132 2.02 -9.44 15.42
C PHE A 132 1.62 -8.78 14.08
N PRO A 133 2.57 -8.23 13.32
CA PRO A 133 2.25 -7.56 12.06
C PRO A 133 1.98 -8.60 10.96
N ILE A 134 0.88 -8.41 10.25
CA ILE A 134 0.52 -9.20 9.07
C ILE A 134 0.45 -8.26 7.88
N VAL A 135 1.26 -8.52 6.87
CA VAL A 135 1.33 -7.71 5.65
C VAL A 135 0.60 -8.44 4.53
N THR A 136 -0.42 -7.83 3.96
CA THR A 136 -1.14 -8.32 2.79
C THR A 136 -0.87 -7.41 1.61
N ILE A 137 -0.28 -7.95 0.55
CA ILE A 137 0.08 -7.20 -0.65
C ILE A 137 -0.87 -7.61 -1.77
N TYR A 138 -1.62 -6.63 -2.30
CA TYR A 138 -2.57 -6.81 -3.39
C TYR A 138 -1.94 -6.41 -4.73
N ASP A 139 -2.31 -7.12 -5.80
CA ASP A 139 -1.90 -6.82 -7.18
C ASP A 139 -2.36 -5.43 -7.67
N LEU A 140 -3.32 -4.83 -6.99
CA LEU A 140 -3.85 -3.49 -7.25
C LEU A 140 -2.87 -2.36 -6.86
N GLY A 141 -1.69 -2.69 -6.32
CA GLY A 141 -0.73 -1.71 -5.80
C GLY A 141 -1.11 -1.19 -4.41
N VAL A 142 -1.91 -1.96 -3.65
CA VAL A 142 -2.26 -1.66 -2.26
C VAL A 142 -1.56 -2.67 -1.35
N THR A 143 -0.99 -2.22 -0.24
CA THR A 143 -0.52 -3.09 0.84
C THR A 143 -1.26 -2.74 2.11
N GLN A 144 -1.79 -3.75 2.79
CA GLN A 144 -2.40 -3.63 4.11
C GLN A 144 -1.48 -4.23 5.17
N ILE A 145 -1.30 -3.53 6.28
CA ILE A 145 -0.56 -4.03 7.45
C ILE A 145 -1.53 -4.01 8.62
N ASP A 146 -1.80 -5.19 9.17
CA ASP A 146 -2.61 -5.36 10.37
C ASP A 146 -1.69 -5.70 11.54
N PHE A 147 -1.63 -4.83 12.56
CA PHE A 147 -0.97 -5.13 13.83
C PHE A 147 -1.98 -5.81 14.75
N ILE A 148 -1.84 -7.12 14.88
CA ILE A 148 -2.68 -7.95 15.75
C ILE A 148 -2.13 -7.87 17.18
N ASP A 149 -2.97 -7.42 18.10
CA ASP A 149 -2.72 -7.47 19.53
C ASP A 149 -3.41 -8.72 20.08
N PRO A 150 -2.66 -9.67 20.67
CA PRO A 150 -3.23 -10.90 21.22
C PRO A 150 -3.90 -10.65 22.59
N ASN A 151 -3.63 -9.52 23.24
CA ASN A 151 -4.07 -9.26 24.60
C ASN A 151 -5.48 -8.65 24.62
N ASP A 152 -6.24 -9.04 25.64
CA ASP A 152 -7.49 -8.41 26.01
C ASP A 152 -7.30 -7.56 27.27
N TYR A 153 -7.87 -6.36 27.26
CA TYR A 153 -7.65 -5.36 28.30
C TYR A 153 -8.91 -5.14 29.16
N HIS A 154 -8.67 -4.92 30.45
CA HIS A 154 -9.65 -4.54 31.45
C HIS A 154 -9.30 -3.16 32.02
N GLU A 155 -9.94 -2.10 31.53
CA GLU A 155 -9.55 -0.72 31.81
C GLU A 155 -10.77 0.22 31.84
N GLU A 156 -10.63 1.37 32.49
CA GLU A 156 -11.60 2.46 32.37
C GLU A 156 -11.66 2.97 30.91
N LEU A 157 -12.84 3.39 30.46
CA LEU A 157 -13.08 3.77 29.06
C LEU A 157 -12.12 4.87 28.56
N ASP A 158 -11.77 5.84 29.39
CA ASP A 158 -10.88 6.94 29.03
C ASP A 158 -9.43 6.46 28.85
N VAL A 159 -8.95 5.58 29.73
CA VAL A 159 -7.65 4.90 29.65
C VAL A 159 -7.61 4.05 28.38
N PHE A 160 -8.64 3.23 28.13
CA PHE A 160 -8.71 2.38 26.94
C PHE A 160 -8.67 3.20 25.64
N ILE A 161 -9.42 4.30 25.56
CA ILE A 161 -9.40 5.20 24.39
C ILE A 161 -8.03 5.86 24.22
N ARG A 162 -7.45 6.39 25.30
CA ARG A 162 -6.17 7.11 25.24
C ARG A 162 -5.01 6.18 24.87
N ASP A 163 -4.92 5.04 25.54
CA ASP A 163 -3.72 4.21 25.53
C ASP A 163 -3.79 3.09 24.49
N LYS A 164 -4.98 2.52 24.21
CA LYS A 164 -5.16 1.43 23.22
C LYS A 164 -5.62 1.96 21.87
N VAL A 165 -6.72 2.72 21.83
CA VAL A 165 -7.26 3.28 20.57
C VAL A 165 -6.35 4.39 20.03
N GLY A 166 -5.76 5.17 20.94
CA GLY A 166 -4.82 6.25 20.64
C GLY A 166 -3.38 5.79 20.37
N LEU A 167 -3.08 4.50 20.43
CA LEU A 167 -1.74 3.93 20.29
C LEU A 167 -0.97 4.42 19.04
N PRO A 168 -1.60 4.63 17.85
CA PRO A 168 -0.91 5.17 16.68
C PRO A 168 -0.29 6.56 16.86
N PHE A 169 -0.79 7.36 17.80
CA PHE A 169 -0.30 8.70 18.07
C PHE A 169 0.85 8.72 19.09
N THR A 170 1.08 7.60 19.77
CA THR A 170 2.13 7.45 20.77
C THR A 170 3.45 7.06 20.09
N LYS A 171 4.51 7.81 20.40
CA LYS A 171 5.87 7.43 20.02
C LYS A 171 6.47 6.53 21.09
N PHE A 172 7.03 5.41 20.68
CA PHE A 172 7.64 4.47 21.60
C PHE A 172 9.09 4.85 21.87
N GLY A 173 9.44 4.95 23.17
CA GLY A 173 10.82 5.17 23.60
C GLY A 173 11.68 3.90 23.51
N SER A 174 11.04 2.73 23.39
CA SER A 174 11.70 1.43 23.28
C SER A 174 10.90 0.54 22.33
N ILE A 175 11.57 -0.06 21.35
CA ILE A 175 10.96 -0.95 20.36
C ILE A 175 11.90 -2.15 20.16
N ASN A 176 11.51 -3.28 20.75
CA ASN A 176 12.23 -4.53 20.62
C ASN A 176 11.77 -5.26 19.36
N VAL A 177 12.74 -5.54 18.49
CA VAL A 177 12.53 -6.19 17.19
C VAL A 177 13.60 -7.27 17.00
N PRO A 178 13.39 -8.24 16.10
CA PRO A 178 14.46 -9.14 15.70
C PRO A 178 15.68 -8.34 15.21
N LEU A 179 16.89 -8.79 15.53
CA LEU A 179 18.14 -8.14 15.08
C LEU A 179 18.13 -7.88 13.57
N ASP A 180 17.67 -8.87 12.82
CA ASP A 180 17.49 -8.80 11.37
C ASP A 180 16.60 -7.64 10.90
N TYR A 181 15.51 -7.36 11.62
CA TYR A 181 14.68 -6.18 11.34
C TYR A 181 15.51 -4.91 11.50
N ALA A 182 16.20 -4.74 12.63
CA ALA A 182 16.97 -3.54 12.92
C ALA A 182 18.11 -3.33 11.89
N LEU A 183 18.79 -4.41 11.51
CA LEU A 183 19.83 -4.36 10.49
C LEU A 183 19.28 -4.03 9.10
N ASN A 184 18.11 -4.56 8.73
CA ASN A 184 17.48 -4.24 7.45
C ASN A 184 16.92 -2.81 7.40
N TYR A 185 16.38 -2.31 8.52
CA TYR A 185 16.01 -0.90 8.69
C TYR A 185 17.22 0.00 8.42
N TYR A 186 18.35 -0.28 9.06
CA TYR A 186 19.59 0.48 8.81
C TYR A 186 20.07 0.37 7.37
N LYS A 187 20.03 -0.81 6.76
CA LYS A 187 20.39 -0.98 5.33
C LYS A 187 19.49 -0.16 4.42
N LEU A 188 18.20 -0.07 4.73
CA LEU A 188 17.23 0.74 4.00
C LEU A 188 17.56 2.23 4.14
N ASP A 189 17.73 2.73 5.36
CA ASP A 189 18.04 4.14 5.64
C ASP A 189 19.32 4.61 4.93
N ILE A 190 20.38 3.81 5.01
CA ILE A 190 21.62 4.04 4.25
C ILE A 190 21.34 4.10 2.75
N ALA A 191 20.47 3.23 2.24
CA ALA A 191 20.20 3.14 0.82
C ALA A 191 19.34 4.30 0.28
N LEU A 192 18.58 4.98 1.13
CA LEU A 192 17.90 6.24 0.79
C LEU A 192 18.92 7.37 0.56
N SER A 193 20.07 7.33 1.24
CA SER A 193 21.13 8.32 1.10
C SER A 193 21.97 8.14 -0.18
N SER A 194 22.51 9.25 -0.69
CA SER A 194 23.48 9.25 -1.80
C SER A 194 24.83 8.64 -1.40
N ILE A 195 25.61 8.19 -2.38
CA ILE A 195 26.90 7.51 -2.11
C ILE A 195 27.90 8.38 -1.33
N PHE A 196 27.87 9.70 -1.56
CA PHE A 196 28.70 10.66 -0.82
C PHE A 196 28.29 10.72 0.66
N MET A 197 26.99 10.80 0.94
CA MET A 197 26.49 10.77 2.32
C MET A 197 26.80 9.44 3.01
N ARG A 198 26.67 8.31 2.31
CA ARG A 198 27.06 6.99 2.84
C ARG A 198 28.54 6.94 3.22
N PHE A 199 29.41 7.60 2.45
CA PHE A 199 30.83 7.67 2.74
C PHE A 199 31.10 8.49 4.02
N ILE A 200 30.47 9.66 4.15
CA ILE A 200 30.56 10.51 5.35
C ILE A 200 30.09 9.76 6.60
N LEU A 201 28.95 9.06 6.49
CA LEU A 201 28.31 8.39 7.62
C LEU A 201 28.92 7.01 7.93
N ARG A 202 29.87 6.50 7.11
CA ARG A 202 30.37 5.11 7.21
C ARG A 202 30.84 4.70 8.60
N LYS A 203 31.53 5.59 9.33
CA LYS A 203 32.00 5.31 10.70
C LYS A 203 30.84 5.17 11.68
N HIS A 204 29.90 6.11 11.64
CA HIS A 204 28.70 6.07 12.47
C HIS A 204 27.86 4.81 12.16
N LEU A 205 27.68 4.48 10.88
CA LEU A 205 26.94 3.29 10.45
C LEU A 205 27.57 1.99 10.94
N ARG A 206 28.90 1.87 10.90
CA ARG A 206 29.61 0.71 11.45
C ARG A 206 29.44 0.61 12.97
N TYR A 207 29.51 1.74 13.66
CA TYR A 207 29.30 1.80 15.10
C TYR A 207 27.86 1.37 15.46
N SER A 208 26.84 1.96 14.82
CA SER A 208 25.44 1.59 15.05
C SER A 208 25.16 0.13 14.74
N HIS A 209 25.70 -0.40 13.63
CA HIS A 209 25.58 -1.82 13.31
C HIS A 209 26.21 -2.70 14.39
N SER A 210 27.44 -2.39 14.83
CA SER A 210 28.10 -3.14 15.90
C SER A 210 27.33 -3.02 17.22
N ASN A 211 26.77 -1.85 17.51
CA ASN A 211 26.00 -1.60 18.71
C ASN A 211 24.73 -2.46 18.74
N LEU A 212 24.01 -2.57 17.61
CA LEU A 212 22.85 -3.45 17.52
C LEU A 212 23.22 -4.92 17.73
N VAL A 213 24.27 -5.40 17.07
CA VAL A 213 24.69 -6.81 17.18
C VAL A 213 25.15 -7.14 18.61
N ASN A 214 25.93 -6.25 19.23
CA ASN A 214 26.45 -6.48 20.58
C ASN A 214 25.40 -6.38 21.68
N ASN A 215 24.26 -5.74 21.43
CA ASN A 215 23.15 -5.62 22.37
C ASN A 215 21.97 -6.54 21.99
N ALA A 216 22.13 -7.42 21.00
CA ALA A 216 21.13 -8.42 20.69
C ALA A 216 21.13 -9.50 21.78
N CYS A 217 19.95 -9.81 22.31
CA CYS A 217 19.79 -10.81 23.35
C CYS A 217 18.53 -11.65 23.15
N GLU A 218 18.43 -12.74 23.91
CA GLU A 218 17.22 -13.52 23.99
C GLU A 218 16.09 -12.66 24.57
N PHE A 219 14.92 -12.73 23.94
CA PHE A 219 13.75 -11.98 24.38
C PHE A 219 12.66 -12.94 24.85
N ILE A 220 12.33 -12.80 26.13
CA ILE A 220 11.31 -13.57 26.82
C ILE A 220 10.17 -12.61 27.17
N TYR A 221 8.94 -13.01 26.86
CA TYR A 221 7.72 -12.29 27.19
C TYR A 221 6.78 -13.26 27.92
N GLU A 222 6.40 -12.95 29.16
CA GLU A 222 5.49 -13.79 29.97
C GLU A 222 5.89 -15.27 29.93
N ASP A 223 7.18 -15.55 30.18
CA ASP A 223 7.81 -16.88 30.17
C ASP A 223 7.88 -17.59 28.80
N LEU A 224 7.39 -16.98 27.72
CA LEU A 224 7.55 -17.47 26.35
C LEU A 224 8.81 -16.86 25.70
N LEU A 225 9.71 -17.73 25.22
CA LEU A 225 10.83 -17.32 24.39
C LEU A 225 10.32 -16.90 23.00
N ILE A 226 10.38 -15.60 22.72
CA ILE A 226 9.98 -15.01 21.43
C ILE A 226 11.12 -15.10 20.41
N GLY A 227 12.36 -15.19 20.88
CA GLY A 227 13.51 -15.53 20.05
C GLY A 227 14.84 -15.07 20.61
N ASN A 228 15.91 -15.55 19.99
CA ASN A 228 17.26 -15.50 20.59
C ASN A 228 18.04 -14.22 20.29
N GLU A 229 17.62 -13.47 19.26
CA GLU A 229 18.34 -12.28 18.78
C GLU A 229 17.35 -11.13 18.57
N TYR A 230 16.96 -10.49 19.67
CA TYR A 230 16.14 -9.27 19.67
C TYR A 230 16.94 -8.09 20.20
N VAL A 231 16.60 -6.90 19.73
CA VAL A 231 17.29 -5.67 20.08
C VAL A 231 16.30 -4.51 20.16
N ASP A 232 16.49 -3.65 21.17
CA ASP A 232 15.77 -2.39 21.28
C ASP A 232 16.38 -1.35 20.34
N TYR A 233 15.96 -1.37 19.08
CA TYR A 233 16.55 -0.47 18.09
C TYR A 233 16.23 0.99 18.45
N ALA A 234 14.97 1.33 18.74
CA ALA A 234 14.56 2.72 18.97
C ALA A 234 15.41 3.42 20.05
N LYS A 235 15.71 2.71 21.15
CA LYS A 235 16.56 3.22 22.23
C LYS A 235 18.03 3.34 21.81
N LEU A 236 18.57 2.34 21.11
CA LEU A 236 19.99 2.31 20.71
C LEU A 236 20.30 3.28 19.56
N THR A 237 19.32 3.55 18.70
CA THR A 237 19.43 4.44 17.54
C THR A 237 18.94 5.85 17.85
N ASN A 238 18.27 6.05 18.98
CA ASN A 238 17.56 7.28 19.34
C ASN A 238 16.53 7.71 18.26
N THR A 239 15.86 6.74 17.65
CA THR A 239 14.80 6.97 16.64
C THR A 239 13.47 6.46 17.16
N PRO A 240 12.73 7.28 17.94
CA PRO A 240 11.41 6.90 18.41
C PRO A 240 10.44 6.87 17.23
N HIS A 241 9.74 5.76 17.08
CA HIS A 241 8.74 5.54 16.05
C HIS A 241 7.37 5.30 16.66
N ASN A 242 6.31 5.69 15.96
CA ASN A 242 4.94 5.26 16.24
C ASN A 242 4.55 4.09 15.32
N LEU A 243 3.33 3.57 15.46
CA LEU A 243 2.84 2.46 14.63
C LEU A 243 2.78 2.80 13.14
N SER A 244 2.48 4.04 12.77
CA SER A 244 2.48 4.48 11.36
C SER A 244 3.89 4.45 10.77
N ASP A 245 4.90 4.89 11.51
CA ASP A 245 6.31 4.84 11.11
C ASP A 245 6.78 3.39 10.93
N ILE A 246 6.38 2.49 11.84
CA ILE A 246 6.69 1.06 11.76
C ILE A 246 6.01 0.45 10.51
N ALA A 247 4.75 0.77 10.24
CA ALA A 247 4.03 0.28 9.06
C ALA A 247 4.73 0.69 7.76
N ARG A 248 5.05 1.99 7.62
CA ARG A 248 5.76 2.52 6.44
C ARG A 248 7.13 1.88 6.26
N THR A 249 7.85 1.69 7.37
CA THR A 249 9.17 1.06 7.38
C THR A 249 9.08 -0.40 6.95
N LEU A 250 8.11 -1.17 7.47
CA LEU A 250 7.86 -2.55 7.07
C LEU A 250 7.56 -2.67 5.58
N THR A 251 6.65 -1.84 5.07
CA THR A 251 6.36 -1.77 3.62
C THR A 251 7.63 -1.47 2.85
N ALA A 252 8.34 -0.41 3.21
CA ALA A 252 9.55 0.00 2.53
C ALA A 252 10.62 -1.10 2.50
N MET A 253 10.83 -1.81 3.61
CA MET A 253 11.78 -2.93 3.70
C MET A 253 11.39 -4.09 2.79
N ILE A 254 10.11 -4.50 2.78
CA ILE A 254 9.64 -5.64 1.95
C ILE A 254 9.87 -5.33 0.46
N PHE A 255 9.49 -4.13 0.00
CA PHE A 255 9.68 -3.74 -1.40
C PHE A 255 11.16 -3.51 -1.74
N PHE A 256 11.93 -2.98 -0.81
CA PHE A 256 13.37 -2.79 -0.95
C PHE A 256 14.14 -4.10 -1.12
N LEU A 257 13.80 -5.14 -0.34
CA LEU A 257 14.40 -6.47 -0.41
C LEU A 257 14.01 -7.21 -1.70
N SER A 258 12.80 -6.94 -2.21
CA SER A 258 12.25 -7.61 -3.38
C SER A 258 12.79 -7.09 -4.70
N ARG A 259 13.13 -5.80 -4.78
CA ARG A 259 13.54 -5.16 -6.04
C ARG A 259 15.05 -5.19 -6.31
N ARG A 260 15.43 -5.14 -7.59
CA ARG A 260 16.80 -4.87 -8.02
C ARG A 260 17.03 -3.37 -8.10
N ARG A 261 18.17 -2.90 -7.61
CA ARG A 261 18.54 -1.47 -7.66
C ARG A 261 19.21 -1.13 -8.98
N SER A 262 18.83 0.01 -9.54
CA SER A 262 19.51 0.62 -10.68
C SER A 262 20.82 1.29 -10.26
N ILE A 263 21.73 1.47 -11.21
CA ILE A 263 23.00 2.18 -10.99
C ILE A 263 22.74 3.61 -10.46
N LYS A 264 21.71 4.28 -10.97
CA LYS A 264 21.31 5.62 -10.49
C LYS A 264 20.94 5.62 -9.02
N GLU A 265 20.18 4.64 -8.55
CA GLU A 265 19.82 4.51 -7.13
C GLU A 265 21.01 4.16 -6.24
N TYR A 266 22.00 3.44 -6.77
CA TYR A 266 23.26 3.22 -6.04
C TYR A 266 24.01 4.52 -5.78
N VAL A 267 24.07 5.41 -6.79
CA VAL A 267 24.80 6.68 -6.73
C VAL A 267 24.03 7.76 -5.98
N PHE A 268 22.78 8.01 -6.36
CA PHE A 268 21.99 9.12 -5.85
C PHE A 268 21.14 8.77 -4.63
N GLY A 269 21.04 7.48 -4.30
CA GLY A 269 20.10 7.01 -3.29
C GLY A 269 18.76 6.64 -3.89
N ILE A 270 18.00 5.87 -3.11
CA ILE A 270 16.65 5.48 -3.44
C ILE A 270 15.70 6.63 -3.11
N LYS A 271 14.74 6.89 -3.99
CA LYS A 271 13.59 7.75 -3.66
C LYS A 271 12.62 6.98 -2.78
N GLU A 272 12.31 7.49 -1.59
CA GLU A 272 11.34 6.87 -0.69
C GLU A 272 9.97 6.67 -1.34
N SER A 273 9.51 7.66 -2.14
CA SER A 273 8.26 7.59 -2.90
C SER A 273 8.18 6.46 -3.94
N SER A 274 9.30 5.75 -4.19
CA SER A 274 9.33 4.56 -5.05
C SER A 274 9.09 3.26 -4.30
N LEU A 275 9.07 3.31 -2.96
CA LEU A 275 8.88 2.16 -2.07
C LEU A 275 7.45 2.10 -1.54
N TYR A 276 6.89 3.25 -1.20
CA TYR A 276 5.50 3.41 -0.80
C TYR A 276 5.04 4.85 -1.09
N GLY A 277 3.72 5.07 -1.12
CA GLY A 277 3.10 6.35 -1.39
C GLY A 277 2.14 6.77 -0.28
N ILE A 278 0.92 7.17 -0.67
CA ILE A 278 -0.15 7.52 0.26
C ILE A 278 -0.36 6.40 1.28
N TRP A 279 -0.65 6.75 2.52
CA TRP A 279 -1.06 5.79 3.54
C TRP A 279 -2.27 6.32 4.32
N GLN A 280 -3.06 5.39 4.87
CA GLN A 280 -4.11 5.66 5.83
C GLN A 280 -4.08 4.61 6.96
N GLY A 281 -4.19 5.05 8.22
CA GLY A 281 -4.28 4.19 9.40
C GLY A 281 -5.68 4.22 10.01
N LYS A 282 -6.13 3.07 10.54
CA LYS A 282 -7.45 2.91 11.17
C LYS A 282 -7.35 1.89 12.33
N PRO A 283 -7.73 2.25 13.56
CA PRO A 283 -7.95 1.29 14.63
C PRO A 283 -9.25 0.51 14.39
N ASN A 284 -9.22 -0.78 14.68
CA ASN A 284 -10.35 -1.68 14.70
C ASN A 284 -10.55 -2.13 16.15
N ILE A 285 -11.63 -1.65 16.76
CA ILE A 285 -11.92 -1.85 18.18
C ILE A 285 -12.86 -3.04 18.32
N PHE A 286 -12.53 -3.95 19.22
CA PHE A 286 -13.34 -5.11 19.54
C PHE A 286 -13.66 -5.08 21.03
N ILE A 287 -14.93 -4.90 21.37
CA ILE A 287 -15.41 -4.92 22.75
C ILE A 287 -16.23 -6.19 22.94
N GLU A 288 -15.69 -7.10 23.74
CA GLU A 288 -16.35 -8.35 24.10
C GLU A 288 -17.25 -8.15 25.30
N GLN A 289 -16.73 -7.47 26.34
CA GLN A 289 -17.44 -7.23 27.58
C GLN A 289 -17.24 -5.80 28.07
N HIS A 290 -18.31 -5.18 28.56
CA HIS A 290 -18.29 -3.85 29.16
C HIS A 290 -19.40 -3.70 30.20
N ASP A 291 -19.33 -2.64 31.01
CA ASP A 291 -20.38 -2.34 31.99
C ASP A 291 -21.73 -2.12 31.32
N ASN A 292 -22.82 -2.59 31.95
CA ASN A 292 -24.20 -2.38 31.49
C ASN A 292 -24.47 -2.90 30.07
N GLN A 293 -23.72 -3.91 29.62
CA GLN A 293 -23.99 -4.66 28.39
C GLN A 293 -25.37 -5.32 28.45
N LYS A 294 -26.11 -5.25 27.34
CA LYS A 294 -27.48 -5.79 27.25
C LYS A 294 -27.51 -7.11 26.49
N GLU A 295 -28.56 -7.89 26.74
CA GLU A 295 -28.78 -9.22 26.15
C GLU A 295 -28.71 -9.23 24.63
N ASP A 296 -29.30 -8.21 23.98
CA ASP A 296 -29.39 -8.10 22.52
C ASP A 296 -28.59 -6.90 21.99
N ALA A 297 -28.01 -7.01 20.80
CA ALA A 297 -27.24 -5.93 20.18
C ALA A 297 -28.04 -4.63 20.00
N SER A 298 -29.31 -4.74 19.59
CA SER A 298 -30.19 -3.57 19.38
C SER A 298 -30.52 -2.81 20.66
N THR A 299 -30.73 -3.52 21.77
CA THR A 299 -30.96 -2.90 23.07
C THR A 299 -29.66 -2.38 23.67
N ASN A 300 -28.54 -3.07 23.41
CA ASN A 300 -27.21 -2.65 23.81
C ASN A 300 -26.83 -1.32 23.16
N LEU A 301 -27.02 -1.19 21.85
CA LEU A 301 -26.79 0.04 21.09
C LEU A 301 -27.60 1.21 21.66
N LYS A 302 -28.91 1.03 21.86
CA LYS A 302 -29.79 2.08 22.41
C LYS A 302 -29.36 2.52 23.81
N SER A 303 -29.03 1.56 24.67
CA SER A 303 -28.68 1.83 26.08
C SER A 303 -27.29 2.42 26.24
N ASN A 304 -26.36 2.07 25.34
CA ASN A 304 -24.93 2.39 25.45
C ASN A 304 -24.42 3.26 24.29
N ASN A 305 -25.29 4.04 23.63
CA ASN A 305 -24.92 4.91 22.51
C ASN A 305 -23.76 5.87 22.85
N LYS A 306 -23.69 6.36 24.09
CA LYS A 306 -22.59 7.23 24.56
C LYS A 306 -21.23 6.53 24.52
N LEU A 307 -21.18 5.26 24.94
CA LEU A 307 -19.97 4.43 24.89
C LEU A 307 -19.53 4.28 23.43
N ILE A 308 -20.46 3.82 22.58
CA ILE A 308 -20.23 3.55 21.16
C ILE A 308 -19.72 4.79 20.44
N SER A 309 -20.38 5.93 20.66
CA SER A 309 -19.96 7.22 20.09
C SER A 309 -18.56 7.63 20.54
N SER A 310 -18.24 7.43 21.82
CA SER A 310 -16.93 7.81 22.36
C SER A 310 -15.79 6.98 21.78
N LEU A 311 -16.03 5.69 21.57
CA LEU A 311 -15.08 4.77 20.92
C LEU A 311 -14.89 5.13 19.44
N LEU A 312 -15.96 5.36 18.69
CA LEU A 312 -15.88 5.70 17.26
C LEU A 312 -15.24 7.07 16.99
N ILE A 313 -15.49 8.06 17.86
CA ILE A 313 -14.87 9.39 17.78
C ILE A 313 -13.45 9.38 18.35
N LYS A 314 -13.09 8.35 19.12
CA LYS A 314 -11.81 8.21 19.83
C LYS A 314 -11.59 9.31 20.88
N ASN A 315 -12.66 9.68 21.58
CA ASN A 315 -12.60 10.74 22.57
C ASN A 315 -13.62 10.54 23.69
N HIS A 316 -13.12 10.42 24.92
CA HIS A 316 -13.93 10.24 26.14
C HIS A 316 -14.85 11.44 26.44
N TYR A 317 -14.53 12.65 25.98
CA TYR A 317 -15.33 13.86 26.21
C TYR A 317 -16.80 13.71 25.78
N PHE A 318 -17.06 12.93 24.72
CA PHE A 318 -18.42 12.69 24.21
C PHE A 318 -19.26 11.83 25.16
N TYR A 319 -18.62 10.95 25.95
CA TYR A 319 -19.28 10.18 27.00
C TYR A 319 -19.88 11.13 28.05
N ASN A 320 -19.08 12.11 28.49
CA ASN A 320 -19.44 13.08 29.53
C ASN A 320 -20.50 14.09 29.07
N MET A 321 -20.44 14.54 27.80
CA MET A 321 -21.38 15.51 27.23
C MET A 321 -22.78 14.95 26.94
N GLY A 322 -22.94 13.62 26.99
CA GLY A 322 -24.23 12.96 26.80
C GLY A 322 -24.81 13.03 25.39
N LYS A 323 -24.03 13.44 24.39
CA LYS A 323 -24.45 13.48 22.98
C LYS A 323 -24.01 12.17 22.30
N GLY A 324 -24.95 11.24 22.17
CA GLY A 324 -24.79 10.11 21.24
C GLY A 324 -24.91 10.61 19.80
N VAL A 325 -24.06 10.10 18.92
CA VAL A 325 -24.19 10.27 17.47
C VAL A 325 -24.78 8.97 16.94
N ASP A 326 -25.81 9.08 16.10
CA ASP A 326 -26.43 7.91 15.50
C ASP A 326 -25.54 7.39 14.35
N TYR A 327 -24.78 6.36 14.64
CA TYR A 327 -24.00 5.62 13.66
C TYR A 327 -24.82 4.51 13.02
N HIS A 328 -24.52 4.21 11.76
CA HIS A 328 -25.17 3.12 11.07
C HIS A 328 -24.59 1.77 11.52
N ASP A 329 -25.42 0.94 12.14
CA ASP A 329 -25.08 -0.42 12.56
C ASP A 329 -25.25 -1.39 11.38
N PHE A 330 -24.15 -1.99 10.95
CA PHE A 330 -24.05 -2.94 9.85
C PHE A 330 -24.15 -4.41 10.32
N ARG A 331 -24.74 -4.66 11.48
CA ARG A 331 -24.97 -6.03 11.96
C ARG A 331 -25.82 -6.84 11.00
N ALA A 332 -25.49 -8.12 10.89
CA ALA A 332 -26.30 -9.11 10.18
C ALA A 332 -27.39 -9.71 11.10
N PHE A 333 -26.98 -10.01 12.33
CA PHE A 333 -27.81 -10.63 13.37
C PHE A 333 -27.83 -9.75 14.62
N ASN A 334 -28.78 -9.99 15.53
CA ASN A 334 -28.94 -9.19 16.74
C ASN A 334 -27.95 -9.57 17.87
N ASP A 335 -26.84 -10.23 17.52
CA ASP A 335 -25.89 -10.83 18.46
C ASP A 335 -24.68 -9.92 18.72
N PHE A 336 -24.34 -9.05 17.77
CA PHE A 336 -23.31 -8.01 17.92
C PHE A 336 -23.67 -6.80 17.06
N SER A 337 -23.07 -5.65 17.37
CA SER A 337 -23.14 -4.44 16.54
C SER A 337 -21.82 -4.24 15.80
N PHE A 338 -21.87 -3.80 14.55
CA PHE A 338 -20.68 -3.50 13.75
C PHE A 338 -20.78 -2.13 13.10
N PHE A 339 -19.77 -1.30 13.31
CA PHE A 339 -19.67 0.05 12.78
C PHE A 339 -18.37 0.19 11.98
N SER A 340 -18.42 0.86 10.83
CA SER A 340 -17.24 1.05 9.98
C SER A 340 -17.21 2.46 9.40
N GLU A 341 -16.54 3.35 10.14
CA GLU A 341 -16.28 4.72 9.72
C GLU A 341 -14.92 4.82 9.00
N GLN A 342 -14.67 5.95 8.33
CA GLN A 342 -13.37 6.20 7.70
C GLN A 342 -12.22 6.14 8.72
N ALA A 343 -12.44 6.64 9.94
CA ALA A 343 -11.40 6.85 10.94
C ALA A 343 -11.26 5.70 11.96
N THR A 344 -12.26 4.82 12.12
CA THR A 344 -12.32 3.76 13.14
C THR A 344 -13.38 2.72 12.78
N SER A 345 -13.17 1.46 13.13
CA SER A 345 -14.23 0.44 13.14
C SER A 345 -14.45 -0.04 14.58
N LEU A 346 -15.67 -0.48 14.86
CA LEU A 346 -16.05 -0.95 16.19
C LEU A 346 -16.96 -2.16 16.06
N THR A 347 -16.61 -3.21 16.79
CA THR A 347 -17.45 -4.39 17.01
C THR A 347 -17.77 -4.47 18.49
N VAL A 348 -19.05 -4.52 18.84
CA VAL A 348 -19.51 -4.65 20.24
C VAL A 348 -20.40 -5.86 20.36
N LEU A 349 -19.99 -6.83 21.17
CA LEU A 349 -20.75 -8.04 21.43
C LEU A 349 -22.00 -7.71 22.26
N SER A 350 -23.05 -8.51 22.13
CA SER A 350 -24.16 -8.52 23.09
C SER A 350 -23.87 -9.48 24.25
N LYS A 351 -24.53 -9.26 25.39
CA LYS A 351 -24.37 -10.13 26.55
C LYS A 351 -24.90 -11.55 26.26
N GLY A 352 -26.01 -11.68 25.53
CA GLY A 352 -26.61 -12.98 25.25
C GLY A 352 -25.72 -13.88 24.39
N LEU A 353 -24.97 -13.32 23.44
CA LEU A 353 -23.97 -14.10 22.68
C LEU A 353 -22.75 -14.43 23.56
N ASN A 354 -22.25 -13.46 24.32
CA ASN A 354 -21.13 -13.69 25.24
C ASN A 354 -21.41 -14.83 26.23
N ASP A 355 -22.56 -14.82 26.87
CA ASP A 355 -22.95 -15.84 27.86
C ASP A 355 -23.05 -17.23 27.21
N ARG A 356 -23.59 -17.32 25.97
CA ARG A 356 -23.62 -18.58 25.21
C ARG A 356 -22.24 -19.09 24.83
N LEU A 357 -21.31 -18.21 24.44
CA LEU A 357 -19.94 -18.61 24.08
C LEU A 357 -19.19 -19.17 25.29
N ILE A 358 -19.40 -18.57 26.47
CA ILE A 358 -18.86 -19.08 27.75
C ILE A 358 -19.44 -20.46 28.08
N GLU A 359 -20.75 -20.66 27.85
CA GLU A 359 -21.41 -21.95 28.12
C GLU A 359 -20.85 -23.10 27.27
N ILE A 360 -20.37 -22.82 26.06
CA ILE A 360 -19.83 -23.83 25.13
C ILE A 360 -18.30 -23.91 25.11
N ASP A 361 -17.61 -23.13 25.96
CA ASP A 361 -16.14 -23.03 26.03
C ASP A 361 -15.49 -22.72 24.66
N ASP A 362 -16.12 -21.85 23.87
CA ASP A 362 -15.68 -21.50 22.51
C ASP A 362 -15.00 -20.12 22.48
N ASP A 363 -13.80 -20.05 23.04
CA ASP A 363 -12.93 -18.86 22.96
C ASP A 363 -12.51 -18.55 21.51
N GLU A 364 -12.51 -19.55 20.62
CA GLU A 364 -12.11 -19.41 19.21
C GLU A 364 -13.15 -18.64 18.39
N HIS A 365 -14.43 -18.69 18.75
CA HIS A 365 -15.50 -18.00 18.05
C HIS A 365 -15.31 -16.49 17.98
N PHE A 366 -14.90 -15.88 19.09
CA PHE A 366 -14.74 -14.44 19.13
C PHE A 366 -13.51 -14.00 18.34
N ILE A 367 -12.45 -14.81 18.32
CA ILE A 367 -11.30 -14.59 17.43
C ILE A 367 -11.75 -14.61 15.97
N ALA A 368 -12.58 -15.58 15.57
CA ALA A 368 -13.14 -15.63 14.22
C ALA A 368 -13.98 -14.38 13.89
N LEU A 369 -14.80 -13.90 14.83
CA LEU A 369 -15.58 -12.67 14.66
C LEU A 369 -14.71 -11.41 14.52
N ARG A 370 -13.59 -11.33 15.28
CA ARG A 370 -12.60 -10.23 15.15
C ARG A 370 -12.04 -10.22 13.73
N TRP A 371 -11.69 -11.38 13.18
CA TRP A 371 -11.22 -11.53 11.81
C TRP A 371 -12.26 -11.15 10.76
N ASP A 372 -13.50 -11.61 10.89
CA ASP A 372 -14.59 -11.24 9.98
C ASP A 372 -14.78 -9.72 9.95
N SER A 373 -14.84 -9.09 11.12
CA SER A 373 -15.04 -7.66 11.26
C SER A 373 -13.83 -6.86 10.75
N LEU A 374 -12.61 -7.37 10.94
CA LEU A 374 -11.39 -6.81 10.35
C LEU A 374 -11.44 -6.81 8.82
N ILE A 375 -11.84 -7.93 8.20
CA ILE A 375 -11.94 -8.02 6.73
C ILE A 375 -12.98 -7.04 6.19
N LYS A 376 -14.15 -6.91 6.85
CA LYS A 376 -15.16 -5.90 6.48
C LYS A 376 -14.60 -4.48 6.58
N ALA A 377 -13.91 -4.16 7.67
CA ALA A 377 -13.33 -2.83 7.88
C ALA A 377 -12.22 -2.53 6.85
N ASN A 378 -11.38 -3.52 6.56
CA ASN A 378 -10.29 -3.43 5.58
C ASN A 378 -10.78 -3.32 4.14
N LEU A 379 -11.95 -3.88 3.81
CA LEU A 379 -12.56 -3.71 2.48
C LEU A 379 -12.84 -2.24 2.15
N ARG A 380 -13.40 -1.48 3.11
CA ARG A 380 -13.62 -0.03 2.94
C ARG A 380 -12.29 0.70 2.72
N SER A 381 -11.29 0.41 3.56
CA SER A 381 -9.96 1.04 3.47
C SER A 381 -9.27 0.71 2.14
N LEU A 382 -9.41 -0.53 1.65
CA LEU A 382 -8.91 -0.96 0.35
C LEU A 382 -9.53 -0.14 -0.79
N VAL A 383 -10.85 0.05 -0.79
CA VAL A 383 -11.56 0.84 -1.80
C VAL A 383 -11.12 2.31 -1.79
N SER A 384 -11.07 2.94 -0.61
CA SER A 384 -10.60 4.33 -0.48
C SER A 384 -9.16 4.49 -1.01
N THR A 385 -8.26 3.63 -0.54
CA THR A 385 -6.83 3.67 -0.94
C THR A 385 -6.68 3.43 -2.44
N PHE A 386 -7.43 2.49 -3.02
CA PHE A 386 -7.38 2.21 -4.46
C PHE A 386 -7.73 3.46 -5.30
N TYR A 387 -8.80 4.18 -4.96
CA TYR A 387 -9.17 5.40 -5.69
C TYR A 387 -8.15 6.53 -5.52
N GLU A 388 -7.56 6.68 -4.35
CA GLU A 388 -6.45 7.64 -4.12
C GLU A 388 -5.22 7.31 -4.98
N ILE A 389 -4.87 6.02 -5.11
CA ILE A 389 -3.78 5.57 -6.00
C ILE A 389 -4.08 5.91 -7.46
N GLN A 390 -5.32 5.71 -7.92
CA GLN A 390 -5.69 6.07 -9.29
C GLN A 390 -5.59 7.58 -9.51
N PHE A 391 -5.93 8.37 -8.51
CA PHE A 391 -5.85 9.83 -8.59
C PHE A 391 -4.41 10.30 -8.84
N ASP A 392 -3.44 9.77 -8.09
CA ASP A 392 -2.03 10.07 -8.29
C ASP A 392 -1.48 9.52 -9.60
N SER A 393 -1.95 8.33 -10.02
CA SER A 393 -1.59 7.75 -11.31
C SER A 393 -2.03 8.65 -12.47
N ILE A 394 -3.27 9.16 -12.44
CA ILE A 394 -3.81 10.07 -13.46
C ILE A 394 -3.05 11.40 -13.48
N ARG A 395 -2.66 11.93 -12.32
CA ARG A 395 -1.85 13.16 -12.22
C ARG A 395 -0.53 13.04 -12.99
N GLN A 396 0.09 11.86 -12.94
CA GLN A 396 1.37 11.58 -13.59
C GLN A 396 1.23 11.14 -15.06
N CYS A 397 0.02 10.86 -15.54
CA CYS A 397 -0.21 10.44 -16.93
C CYS A 397 0.15 11.52 -17.95
N ASN A 398 0.81 11.07 -19.02
CA ASN A 398 1.24 11.89 -20.14
C ASN A 398 0.66 11.46 -21.49
N SER A 399 -0.09 10.35 -21.55
CA SER A 399 -0.67 9.82 -22.79
C SER A 399 -2.12 9.38 -22.60
N ASN A 400 -2.89 9.42 -23.70
CA ASN A 400 -4.26 8.92 -23.75
C ASN A 400 -4.34 7.42 -23.44
N MET A 401 -3.39 6.62 -23.93
CA MET A 401 -3.34 5.17 -23.66
C MET A 401 -3.21 4.85 -22.17
N GLN A 402 -2.35 5.58 -21.44
CA GLN A 402 -2.20 5.40 -19.99
C GLN A 402 -3.48 5.74 -19.25
N LEU A 403 -4.17 6.82 -19.65
CA LEU A 403 -5.46 7.20 -19.06
C LEU A 403 -6.52 6.12 -19.29
N SER A 404 -6.60 5.55 -20.49
CA SER A 404 -7.53 4.46 -20.80
C SER A 404 -7.25 3.19 -20.00
N LEU A 405 -5.98 2.83 -19.78
CA LEU A 405 -5.62 1.70 -18.92
C LEU A 405 -6.02 1.92 -17.46
N ILE A 406 -5.89 3.15 -16.94
CA ILE A 406 -6.35 3.48 -15.59
C ILE A 406 -7.88 3.39 -15.50
N GLN A 407 -8.60 3.92 -16.49
CA GLN A 407 -10.06 3.80 -16.55
C GLN A 407 -10.51 2.34 -16.58
N GLN A 408 -9.86 1.50 -17.39
CA GLN A 408 -10.15 0.06 -17.44
C GLN A 408 -9.94 -0.59 -16.07
N ARG A 409 -8.83 -0.28 -15.38
CA ARG A 409 -8.57 -0.79 -14.02
C ARG A 409 -9.64 -0.37 -13.03
N MET A 410 -10.10 0.88 -13.09
CA MET A 410 -11.19 1.36 -12.23
C MET A 410 -12.50 0.61 -12.49
N VAL A 411 -12.85 0.38 -13.76
CA VAL A 411 -14.06 -0.38 -14.13
C VAL A 411 -13.96 -1.82 -13.65
N ASN A 412 -12.81 -2.47 -13.86
CA ASN A 412 -12.59 -3.85 -13.41
C ASN A 412 -12.66 -3.95 -11.88
N PHE A 413 -12.13 -2.97 -11.15
CA PHE A 413 -12.21 -2.92 -9.70
C PHE A 413 -13.66 -2.75 -9.21
N ASP A 414 -14.42 -1.81 -9.79
CA ASP A 414 -15.82 -1.60 -9.44
C ASP A 414 -16.67 -2.85 -9.71
N GLU A 415 -16.44 -3.53 -10.84
CA GLU A 415 -17.14 -4.76 -11.20
C GLU A 415 -16.79 -5.92 -10.26
N TRP A 416 -15.51 -6.07 -9.94
CA TRP A 416 -15.07 -7.05 -8.95
C TRP A 416 -15.69 -6.79 -7.57
N LEU A 417 -15.75 -5.54 -7.12
CA LEU A 417 -16.35 -5.20 -5.82
C LEU A 417 -17.84 -5.56 -5.81
N ARG A 418 -18.53 -5.34 -6.93
CA ARG A 418 -19.93 -5.71 -7.13
C ARG A 418 -20.13 -7.22 -7.11
N ILE A 419 -19.22 -8.03 -7.66
CA ILE A 419 -19.34 -9.49 -7.67
C ILE A 419 -18.94 -10.07 -6.31
N SER A 420 -17.78 -9.67 -5.77
CA SER A 420 -17.23 -10.18 -4.51
C SER A 420 -18.16 -9.98 -3.32
N SER A 421 -18.91 -8.87 -3.28
CA SER A 421 -19.84 -8.56 -2.19
C SER A 421 -21.19 -9.28 -2.25
N LYS A 422 -21.53 -9.98 -3.35
CA LYS A 422 -22.84 -10.62 -3.54
C LYS A 422 -23.06 -11.91 -2.76
N LYS A 423 -22.01 -12.46 -2.14
CA LYS A 423 -22.11 -13.74 -1.46
C LYS A 423 -23.20 -13.74 -0.39
N TYR A 424 -23.32 -12.62 0.31
CA TYR A 424 -24.35 -12.39 1.29
C TYR A 424 -24.97 -11.00 1.17
N GLY A 425 -26.28 -10.89 1.42
CA GLY A 425 -27.03 -9.64 1.29
C GLY A 425 -26.51 -8.53 2.20
N GLU A 426 -26.10 -8.86 3.43
CA GLU A 426 -25.54 -7.90 4.37
C GLU A 426 -24.20 -7.31 3.93
N ILE A 427 -23.38 -8.08 3.21
CA ILE A 427 -22.09 -7.62 2.68
C ILE A 427 -22.31 -6.73 1.46
N GLN A 428 -23.28 -7.09 0.62
CA GLN A 428 -23.71 -6.25 -0.48
C GLN A 428 -24.25 -4.91 0.05
N ASP A 429 -25.17 -4.93 1.02
CA ASP A 429 -25.75 -3.74 1.64
C ASP A 429 -24.69 -2.85 2.30
N TYR A 430 -23.74 -3.46 3.02
CA TYR A 430 -22.59 -2.76 3.58
C TYR A 430 -21.78 -2.05 2.49
N THR A 431 -21.50 -2.77 1.39
CA THR A 431 -20.72 -2.27 0.26
C THR A 431 -21.41 -1.12 -0.45
N GLU A 432 -22.70 -1.26 -0.75
CA GLU A 432 -23.48 -0.22 -1.39
C GLU A 432 -23.61 1.04 -0.53
N LYS A 433 -23.69 0.89 0.80
CA LYS A 433 -23.74 2.01 1.74
C LYS A 433 -22.43 2.76 1.79
N PHE A 434 -21.29 2.08 2.03
CA PHE A 434 -20.02 2.82 2.12
C PHE A 434 -19.63 3.47 0.79
N LEU A 435 -20.01 2.89 -0.35
CA LEU A 435 -19.78 3.52 -1.66
C LEU A 435 -20.56 4.84 -1.86
N ARG A 436 -21.62 5.07 -1.07
CA ARG A 436 -22.41 6.29 -1.07
C ARG A 436 -21.94 7.31 -0.03
N ASP A 437 -20.98 6.94 0.82
CA ASP A 437 -20.44 7.86 1.81
C ASP A 437 -19.74 9.03 1.14
N LYS A 438 -19.78 10.17 1.82
CA LYS A 438 -19.38 11.47 1.27
C LYS A 438 -17.93 11.48 0.81
N ASP A 439 -17.03 10.86 1.56
CA ASP A 439 -15.59 10.74 1.28
C ASP A 439 -15.34 9.96 -0.03
N ILE A 440 -15.88 8.74 -0.15
CA ILE A 440 -15.67 7.88 -1.32
C ILE A 440 -16.38 8.46 -2.55
N LYS A 441 -17.60 8.97 -2.39
CA LYS A 441 -18.33 9.63 -3.49
C LYS A 441 -17.56 10.84 -4.02
N GLN A 442 -17.03 11.67 -3.13
CA GLN A 442 -16.22 12.83 -3.52
C GLN A 442 -14.92 12.41 -4.23
N GLN A 443 -14.24 11.36 -3.76
CA GLN A 443 -13.07 10.80 -4.46
C GLN A 443 -13.43 10.36 -5.89
N LYS A 444 -14.52 9.62 -6.08
CA LYS A 444 -14.99 9.16 -7.41
C LYS A 444 -15.35 10.32 -8.33
N ASP A 445 -16.02 11.34 -7.82
CA ASP A 445 -16.40 12.53 -8.61
C ASP A 445 -15.18 13.35 -9.00
N ASN A 446 -14.22 13.53 -8.09
CA ASN A 446 -12.93 14.17 -8.37
C ASN A 446 -12.13 13.41 -9.43
N LEU A 447 -12.11 12.08 -9.38
CA LEU A 447 -11.47 11.23 -10.39
C LEU A 447 -12.09 11.43 -11.77
N LYS A 448 -13.42 11.42 -11.89
CA LYS A 448 -14.13 11.67 -13.15
C LYS A 448 -13.77 13.04 -13.73
N ALA A 449 -13.77 14.07 -12.90
CA ALA A 449 -13.39 15.43 -13.31
C ALA A 449 -11.93 15.48 -13.79
N LEU A 450 -11.00 14.86 -13.05
CA LEU A 450 -9.59 14.84 -13.39
C LEU A 450 -9.31 14.10 -14.70
N ILE A 451 -9.96 12.95 -14.91
CA ILE A 451 -9.90 12.18 -16.16
C ILE A 451 -10.30 13.07 -17.33
N LYS A 452 -11.44 13.76 -17.24
CA LYS A 452 -11.94 14.65 -18.30
C LYS A 452 -10.90 15.72 -18.66
N VAL A 453 -10.37 16.42 -17.65
CA VAL A 453 -9.35 17.46 -17.84
C VAL A 453 -8.08 16.88 -18.48
N LYS A 454 -7.62 15.71 -18.03
CA LYS A 454 -6.40 15.08 -18.57
C LYS A 454 -6.57 14.60 -20.00
N THR A 455 -7.75 14.08 -20.36
CA THR A 455 -8.09 13.74 -21.74
C THR A 455 -8.06 14.97 -22.64
N ASP A 456 -8.63 16.10 -22.21
CA ASP A 456 -8.62 17.34 -22.98
C ASP A 456 -7.19 17.87 -23.16
N ILE A 457 -6.37 17.88 -22.10
CA ILE A 457 -4.95 18.25 -22.18
C ILE A 457 -4.17 17.34 -23.13
N ALA A 458 -4.43 16.02 -23.09
CA ALA A 458 -3.75 15.07 -23.96
C ALA A 458 -4.11 15.30 -25.43
N LYS A 459 -5.40 15.54 -25.74
CA LYS A 459 -5.85 15.93 -27.09
C LYS A 459 -5.19 17.22 -27.58
N LEU A 460 -5.10 18.24 -26.72
CA LEU A 460 -4.41 19.50 -27.07
C LEU A 460 -2.92 19.29 -27.35
N LYS A 461 -2.25 18.44 -26.55
CA LYS A 461 -0.84 18.07 -26.79
C LYS A 461 -0.64 17.32 -28.09
N ASP A 462 -1.53 16.40 -28.43
CA ASP A 462 -1.47 15.64 -29.68
C ASP A 462 -1.74 16.57 -30.88
N SER A 463 -2.66 17.52 -30.75
CA SER A 463 -2.89 18.58 -31.74
C SER A 463 -1.66 19.46 -31.94
N ASP A 464 -1.04 19.97 -30.87
CA ASP A 464 0.16 20.81 -30.96
C ASP A 464 1.35 20.05 -31.57
N ARG A 465 1.49 18.74 -31.27
CA ARG A 465 2.48 17.88 -31.92
C ARG A 465 2.20 17.69 -33.41
N SER A 466 0.94 17.45 -33.77
CA SER A 466 0.51 17.34 -35.16
C SER A 466 0.77 18.64 -35.92
N ASP A 467 0.44 19.80 -35.35
CA ASP A 467 0.70 21.11 -35.95
C ASP A 467 2.19 21.38 -36.15
N LYS A 468 3.02 21.04 -35.16
CA LYS A 468 4.49 21.15 -35.28
C LYS A 468 5.03 20.23 -36.37
N SER A 469 4.54 18.99 -36.46
CA SER A 469 4.93 18.04 -37.49
C SER A 469 4.46 18.48 -38.87
N ASN A 470 3.22 18.96 -39.01
CA ASN A 470 2.67 19.51 -40.24
C ASN A 470 3.45 20.75 -40.70
N LYS A 471 3.80 21.66 -39.79
CA LYS A 471 4.66 22.82 -40.10
C LYS A 471 6.04 22.37 -40.58
N MET A 472 6.64 21.36 -39.94
CA MET A 472 7.92 20.80 -40.36
C MET A 472 7.84 20.11 -41.72
N MET A 473 6.81 19.30 -41.97
CA MET A 473 6.58 18.67 -43.27
C MET A 473 6.31 19.70 -44.36
N THR A 474 5.50 20.72 -44.07
CA THR A 474 5.26 21.84 -45.00
C THR A 474 6.55 22.57 -45.34
N MET A 475 7.44 22.76 -44.35
CA MET A 475 8.75 23.37 -44.55
C MET A 475 9.67 22.49 -45.41
N ILE A 476 9.71 21.18 -45.15
CA ILE A 476 10.48 20.21 -45.96
C ILE A 476 9.95 20.18 -47.39
N PHE A 477 8.63 20.09 -47.59
CA PHE A 477 8.02 20.11 -48.92
C PHE A 477 8.19 21.46 -49.61
N GLY A 478 8.14 22.58 -48.89
CA GLY A 478 8.45 23.89 -49.44
C GLY A 478 9.90 24.00 -49.89
N LEU A 479 10.84 23.43 -49.13
CA LEU A 479 12.26 23.38 -49.48
C LEU A 479 12.50 22.43 -50.67
N LEU A 480 11.85 21.26 -50.70
CA LEU A 480 11.88 20.36 -51.86
C LEU A 480 11.27 21.04 -53.10
N ALA A 481 10.15 21.76 -52.97
CA ALA A 481 9.56 22.50 -54.09
C ALA A 481 10.46 23.64 -54.57
N SER A 482 11.21 24.30 -53.68
CA SER A 482 12.15 25.37 -54.05
C SER A 482 13.32 24.91 -54.93
N THR A 483 13.63 23.61 -54.93
CA THR A 483 14.65 23.03 -55.83
C THR A 483 14.28 23.22 -57.31
N SER A 484 12.98 23.31 -57.61
CA SER A 484 12.48 23.65 -58.95
C SER A 484 12.60 25.14 -59.30
N LEU A 485 12.83 26.01 -58.30
CA LEU A 485 13.03 27.45 -58.46
C LEU A 485 14.52 27.84 -58.53
N THR A 486 15.44 26.93 -58.17
CA THR A 486 16.90 27.14 -58.23
C THR A 486 17.38 27.71 -59.58
N PRO A 487 16.94 27.18 -60.75
CA PRO A 487 17.38 27.69 -62.05
C PRO A 487 16.82 29.09 -62.37
N VAL A 488 15.70 29.46 -61.75
CA VAL A 488 14.96 30.69 -62.08
C VAL A 488 15.35 31.87 -61.17
N LEU A 489 15.71 31.61 -59.91
CA LEU A 489 15.98 32.66 -58.92
C LEU A 489 17.44 32.73 -58.46
N ILE A 490 18.10 31.58 -58.23
CA ILE A 490 19.41 31.55 -57.57
C ILE A 490 20.56 31.57 -58.56
N GLN A 491 20.44 30.79 -59.64
CA GLN A 491 21.41 30.77 -60.72
C GLN A 491 21.64 32.17 -61.33
N PRO A 492 20.60 32.93 -61.77
CA PRO A 492 20.81 34.28 -62.30
C PRO A 492 21.37 35.28 -61.27
N LEU A 493 21.09 35.09 -59.98
CA LEU A 493 21.58 35.97 -58.91
C LEU A 493 23.07 35.74 -58.63
N LEU A 494 23.53 34.48 -58.65
CA LEU A 494 24.93 34.13 -58.50
C LEU A 494 25.75 34.40 -59.78
N ASP A 495 25.13 34.28 -60.94
CA ASP A 495 25.72 34.72 -62.21
C ASP A 495 26.03 36.23 -62.20
N LEU A 496 25.15 37.04 -61.60
CA LEU A 496 25.33 38.48 -61.38
C LEU A 496 26.57 38.81 -60.52
N PHE A 497 26.98 37.90 -59.62
CA PHE A 497 28.20 38.02 -58.80
C PHE A 497 29.41 37.34 -59.41
N SER A 498 29.35 36.94 -60.69
CA SER A 498 30.46 36.26 -61.41
C SER A 498 30.89 34.93 -60.76
N PHE A 499 29.99 34.29 -60.02
CA PHE A 499 30.23 33.00 -59.35
C PHE A 499 30.60 31.84 -60.30
N PRO A 500 30.10 31.77 -61.55
CA PRO A 500 30.55 30.77 -62.53
C PRO A 500 32.05 30.85 -62.85
N ILE A 501 32.60 32.07 -62.88
CA ILE A 501 34.03 32.29 -63.14
C ILE A 501 34.87 31.78 -61.97
N PHE A 502 34.34 31.88 -60.75
CA PHE A 502 34.97 31.35 -59.54
C PHE A 502 34.99 29.81 -59.53
N LEU A 503 33.89 29.15 -59.88
CA LEU A 503 33.82 27.68 -59.98
C LEU A 503 34.81 27.13 -61.00
N LYS A 504 34.89 27.79 -62.16
CA LYS A 504 35.81 27.44 -63.24
C LYS A 504 37.28 27.60 -62.86
N LYS A 505 37.61 28.63 -62.07
CA LYS A 505 38.97 28.89 -61.56
C LYS A 505 39.47 27.80 -60.60
N TYR A 506 38.57 27.12 -59.88
CA TYR A 506 38.91 26.05 -58.95
C TYR A 506 38.62 24.64 -59.51
N GLY A 507 38.25 24.52 -60.78
CA GLY A 507 37.98 23.23 -61.43
C GLY A 507 36.72 22.52 -60.94
N LEU A 508 35.71 23.27 -60.47
CA LEU A 508 34.47 22.74 -59.88
C LEU A 508 33.25 22.83 -60.81
N ASP A 509 33.45 23.17 -62.09
CA ASP A 509 32.36 23.38 -63.07
C ASP A 509 31.47 22.14 -63.25
N ASP A 510 32.06 20.94 -63.23
CA ASP A 510 31.32 19.66 -63.36
C ASP A 510 30.38 19.37 -62.17
N PHE A 511 30.54 20.11 -61.06
CA PHE A 511 29.70 20.01 -59.86
C PHE A 511 28.80 21.23 -59.66
N SER A 512 28.74 22.16 -60.63
CA SER A 512 28.03 23.43 -60.51
C SER A 512 26.57 23.28 -60.07
N ASP A 513 25.81 22.37 -60.67
CA ASP A 513 24.41 22.10 -60.29
C ASP A 513 24.25 21.62 -58.85
N ALA A 514 25.15 20.75 -58.38
CA ALA A 514 25.15 20.27 -57.00
C ALA A 514 25.50 21.42 -56.04
N ILE A 515 26.45 22.29 -56.40
CA ILE A 515 26.86 23.43 -55.59
C ILE A 515 25.73 24.47 -55.51
N TYR A 516 25.06 24.77 -56.62
CA TYR A 516 23.89 25.65 -56.65
C TYR A 516 22.75 25.09 -55.81
N PHE A 517 22.52 23.77 -55.86
CA PHE A 517 21.55 23.09 -55.01
C PHE A 517 21.88 23.23 -53.51
N PHE A 518 23.13 23.01 -53.12
CA PHE A 518 23.55 23.15 -51.72
C PHE A 518 23.44 24.60 -51.21
N ILE A 519 23.83 25.58 -52.03
CA ILE A 519 23.70 27.00 -51.69
C ILE A 519 22.22 27.37 -51.52
N THR A 520 21.35 26.88 -52.40
CA THR A 520 19.90 27.11 -52.31
C THR A 520 19.31 26.54 -51.03
N CYS A 521 19.65 25.29 -50.71
CA CYS A 521 19.25 24.66 -49.45
C CYS A 521 19.73 25.44 -48.22
N ALA A 522 20.98 25.94 -48.24
CA ALA A 522 21.55 26.72 -47.14
C ALA A 522 20.85 28.08 -46.97
N LEU A 523 20.61 28.81 -48.06
CA LEU A 523 20.02 30.15 -48.05
C LEU A 523 18.55 30.10 -47.59
N ILE A 524 17.80 29.10 -48.05
CA ILE A 524 16.42 28.85 -47.60
C ILE A 524 16.39 28.39 -46.14
N GLY A 525 17.34 27.55 -45.73
CA GLY A 525 17.52 27.18 -44.32
C GLY A 525 17.76 28.38 -43.40
N VAL A 526 18.57 29.34 -43.84
CA VAL A 526 18.81 30.61 -43.12
C VAL A 526 17.55 31.48 -43.10
N LEU A 527 16.84 31.63 -44.23
CA LEU A 527 15.59 32.40 -44.31
C LEU A 527 14.51 31.84 -43.38
N ILE A 528 14.38 30.51 -43.33
CA ILE A 528 13.52 29.81 -42.39
C ILE A 528 13.91 30.11 -40.94
N LEU A 529 15.20 30.06 -40.61
CA LEU A 529 15.69 30.35 -39.25
C LEU A 529 15.39 31.79 -38.84
N VAL A 530 15.54 32.75 -39.77
CA VAL A 530 15.23 34.17 -39.56
C VAL A 530 13.72 34.38 -39.37
N LEU A 531 12.89 33.82 -40.25
CA LEU A 531 11.42 33.89 -40.14
C LEU A 531 10.91 33.28 -38.82
N ARG A 532 11.50 32.16 -38.39
CA ARG A 532 11.16 31.50 -37.13
C ARG A 532 11.50 32.34 -35.89
N LYS A 533 12.46 33.27 -36.01
CA LYS A 533 12.87 34.20 -34.96
C LYS A 533 11.99 35.46 -34.92
N LEU A 534 11.32 35.80 -36.02
CA LEU A 534 10.42 36.96 -36.15
C LEU A 534 8.96 36.66 -35.75
N VAL A 535 8.56 35.38 -35.72
CA VAL A 535 7.17 34.93 -35.40
C VAL A 535 7.03 34.48 -33.92
N ARG A 536 8.07 34.66 -33.10
CA ARG A 536 8.01 34.55 -31.63
C ARG A 536 7.95 35.94 -31.03
#